data_AF-A0A080ZV27-F1
#
_entry.id   AF-A0A080ZV27-F1
#
_cell.length_a   1.000
_cell.length_b   1.000
_cell.length_c   1.000
_cell.angle_alpha   90.00
_cell.angle_beta   90.00
_cell.angle_gamma   90.00
#
_symmetry.space_group_name_H-M   'P 1'
#
loop_
_entity.id
_entity.type
_entity.pdbx_description
1 polymer ?
#
loop_
_entity_poly.entity_id
_entity_poly.type
_entity_poly.pdbx_seq_one_letter_code
_entity_poly.pdbx_strand_id
1 'polypeptide(L)'
;MKLVSATSDRFDNDASKIERQRQKNRLHQASYKMRQRKLVAGLEDSLKKLKEEIPELESQQRVLSYGQTNATIWSIAAEYFRLFRHGVKHSVVSTTGKESLLTYKTPKSSQFQAQWHFMETAMAHDICNGVVSGIQALMDNLIFLSKCYEEFDLRPLRMDNVSENVLNVTTRCEIIITENTLRYGFPDLVKNG
;
A
#
# COMPACT_ATOMS: atom_id res chain seq x y z
N MET A 1 -39.21 62.87 51.21
CA MET A 1 -38.01 62.07 51.58
C MET A 1 -38.08 60.56 51.26
N LYS A 2 -39.11 60.05 50.54
CA LYS A 2 -39.21 58.60 50.19
C LYS A 2 -38.69 58.22 48.79
N LEU A 3 -38.44 59.19 47.91
CA LEU A 3 -38.01 58.92 46.52
C LEU A 3 -36.50 58.64 46.36
N VAL A 4 -35.67 59.12 47.28
CA VAL A 4 -34.19 59.00 47.20
C VAL A 4 -33.68 57.67 47.77
N SER A 5 -34.37 57.09 48.76
CA SER A 5 -34.01 55.79 49.33
C SER A 5 -34.35 54.62 48.39
N ALA A 6 -35.48 54.70 47.67
CA ALA A 6 -35.89 53.67 46.73
C ALA A 6 -35.01 53.58 45.47
N THR A 7 -34.30 54.66 45.11
CA THR A 7 -33.35 54.66 44.00
C THR A 7 -32.00 54.08 44.41
N SER A 8 -31.49 54.40 45.61
CA SER A 8 -30.24 53.85 46.15
C SER A 8 -30.29 52.32 46.26
N ASP A 9 -31.36 51.77 46.84
CA ASP A 9 -31.56 50.31 46.97
C ASP A 9 -31.66 49.59 45.62
N ARG A 10 -32.16 50.27 44.58
CA ARG A 10 -32.24 49.72 43.22
C ARG A 10 -30.87 49.67 42.54
N PHE A 11 -30.05 50.69 42.72
CA PHE A 11 -28.68 50.73 42.18
C PHE A 11 -27.77 49.70 42.85
N ASP A 12 -27.86 49.52 44.17
CA ASP A 12 -27.08 48.51 44.89
C ASP A 12 -27.50 47.07 44.55
N ASN A 13 -28.80 46.85 44.29
CA ASN A 13 -29.32 45.57 43.80
C ASN A 13 -28.82 45.26 42.38
N ASP A 14 -28.77 46.25 41.49
CA ASP A 14 -28.24 46.09 40.13
C ASP A 14 -26.73 45.85 40.12
N ALA A 15 -25.97 46.57 40.95
CA ALA A 15 -24.53 46.33 41.13
C ALA A 15 -24.25 44.91 41.65
N SER A 16 -25.05 44.45 42.62
CA SER A 16 -24.95 43.09 43.16
C SER A 16 -25.30 42.01 42.13
N LYS A 17 -26.29 42.25 41.26
CA LYS A 17 -26.64 41.36 40.14
C LYS A 17 -25.54 41.30 39.10
N ILE A 18 -24.95 42.45 38.74
CA ILE A 18 -23.84 42.53 37.79
C ILE A 18 -22.63 41.76 38.30
N GLU A 19 -22.28 41.91 39.59
CA GLU A 19 -21.15 41.18 40.16
C GLU A 19 -21.41 39.67 40.23
N ARG A 20 -22.65 39.26 40.52
CA ARG A 20 -23.05 37.84 40.46
C ARG A 20 -22.91 37.27 39.04
N GLN A 21 -23.25 38.05 38.02
CA GLN A 21 -23.10 37.64 36.61
C GLN A 21 -21.63 37.56 36.19
N ARG A 22 -20.79 38.51 36.64
CA ARG A 22 -19.33 38.46 36.42
C ARG A 22 -18.73 37.22 37.05
N GLN A 23 -19.13 36.88 38.27
CA GLN A 23 -18.65 35.67 38.94
C GLN A 23 -19.06 34.40 38.18
N LYS A 24 -20.31 34.31 37.70
CA LYS A 24 -20.74 33.20 36.84
C LYS A 24 -19.94 33.12 35.55
N ASN A 25 -19.71 34.25 34.88
CA ASN A 25 -18.92 34.30 33.65
C ASN A 25 -17.47 33.85 33.88
N ARG A 26 -16.84 34.24 35.01
CA ARG A 26 -15.50 33.77 35.41
C ARG A 26 -15.47 32.25 35.58
N LEU A 27 -16.46 31.70 36.29
CA LEU A 27 -16.57 30.25 36.50
C LEU A 27 -16.82 29.49 35.21
N HIS A 28 -17.68 30.00 34.32
CA HIS A 28 -17.93 29.40 33.01
C HIS A 28 -16.69 29.44 32.12
N GLN A 29 -15.97 30.56 32.07
CA GLN A 29 -14.73 30.67 31.31
C GLN A 29 -13.64 29.75 31.87
N ALA A 30 -13.49 29.66 33.18
CA ALA A 30 -12.55 28.74 33.82
C ALA A 30 -12.91 27.28 33.48
N SER A 31 -14.20 26.93 33.58
CA SER A 31 -14.70 25.59 33.24
C SER A 31 -14.50 25.26 31.77
N TYR A 32 -14.73 26.22 30.87
CA TYR A 32 -14.52 26.06 29.43
C TYR A 32 -13.04 25.82 29.12
N LYS A 33 -12.15 26.67 29.66
CA LYS A 33 -10.70 26.51 29.51
C LYS A 33 -10.21 25.17 30.06
N MET A 34 -10.78 24.71 31.18
CA MET A 34 -10.45 23.40 31.76
C MET A 34 -10.91 22.23 30.88
N ARG A 35 -12.11 22.29 30.31
CA ARG A 35 -12.60 21.29 29.34
C ARG A 35 -11.71 21.23 28.10
N GLN A 36 -11.32 22.39 27.58
CA GLN A 36 -10.44 22.49 26.41
C GLN A 36 -9.06 21.87 26.69
N ARG A 37 -8.46 22.15 27.87
CA ARG A 37 -7.20 21.51 28.29
C ARG A 37 -7.33 20.00 28.42
N LYS A 38 -8.43 19.50 29.00
CA LYS A 38 -8.68 18.06 29.14
C LYS A 38 -8.81 17.37 27.77
N LEU A 39 -9.47 18.01 26.81
CA LEU A 39 -9.58 17.50 25.45
C LEU A 39 -8.21 17.41 24.78
N VAL A 40 -7.41 18.48 24.85
CA VAL A 40 -6.05 18.50 24.26
C VAL A 40 -5.18 17.42 24.89
N ALA A 41 -5.17 17.30 26.22
CA ALA A 41 -4.42 16.26 26.91
C ALA A 41 -4.86 14.84 26.50
N GLY A 42 -6.15 14.60 26.30
CA GLY A 42 -6.67 13.32 25.83
C GLY A 42 -6.26 13.00 24.38
N LEU A 43 -6.22 14.01 23.52
CA LEU A 43 -5.73 13.87 22.15
C LEU A 43 -4.22 13.58 22.11
N GLU A 44 -3.43 14.27 22.92
CA GLU A 44 -1.99 14.03 23.05
C GLU A 44 -1.68 12.61 23.55
N ASP A 45 -2.43 12.12 24.54
CA ASP A 45 -2.30 10.75 25.05
C ASP A 45 -2.69 9.70 23.98
N SER A 46 -3.77 9.96 23.24
CA SER A 46 -4.20 9.08 22.15
C SER A 46 -3.17 9.05 21.01
N LEU A 47 -2.60 10.21 20.66
CA LEU A 47 -1.57 10.32 19.64
C LEU A 47 -0.28 9.63 20.08
N LYS A 48 0.09 9.75 21.36
CA LYS A 48 1.22 9.03 21.95
C LYS A 48 1.02 7.51 21.87
N LYS A 49 -0.14 7.01 22.30
CA LYS A 49 -0.48 5.57 22.20
C LYS A 49 -0.40 5.07 20.77
N LEU A 50 -1.01 5.79 19.83
CA LEU A 50 -0.99 5.41 18.42
C LEU A 50 0.45 5.40 17.85
N LYS A 51 1.29 6.35 18.26
CA LYS A 51 2.71 6.38 17.88
C LYS A 51 3.53 5.25 18.48
N GLU A 52 3.17 4.76 19.66
CA GLU A 52 3.80 3.61 20.30
C GLU A 52 3.32 2.28 19.69
N GLU A 53 2.05 2.23 19.27
CA GLU A 53 1.44 1.05 18.64
C GLU A 53 1.97 0.78 17.22
N ILE A 54 2.29 1.83 16.44
CA ILE A 54 2.89 1.69 15.10
C ILE A 54 4.17 0.83 15.11
N PRO A 55 5.23 1.15 15.86
CA PRO A 55 6.46 0.37 15.87
C PRO A 55 6.26 -1.02 16.49
N GLU A 56 5.30 -1.19 17.41
CA GLU A 56 4.93 -2.50 17.96
C GLU A 56 4.31 -3.39 16.88
N LEU A 57 3.35 -2.88 16.12
CA LEU A 57 2.74 -3.58 14.99
C LEU A 57 3.75 -3.86 13.87
N GLU A 58 4.64 -2.91 13.56
CA GLU A 58 5.75 -3.13 12.62
C GLU A 58 6.74 -4.19 13.10
N SER A 59 6.99 -4.26 14.41
CA SER A 59 7.82 -5.31 15.03
C SER A 59 7.14 -6.67 14.94
N GLN A 60 5.85 -6.76 15.30
CA GLN A 60 5.06 -7.98 15.15
C GLN A 60 5.03 -8.46 13.70
N GLN A 61 4.83 -7.55 12.74
CA GLN A 61 4.88 -7.87 11.31
C GLN A 61 6.27 -8.41 10.90
N ARG A 62 7.36 -7.80 11.38
CA ARG A 62 8.71 -8.31 11.16
C ARG A 62 8.89 -9.70 11.76
N VAL A 63 8.49 -9.93 13.00
CA VAL A 63 8.61 -11.24 13.67
C VAL A 63 7.81 -12.32 12.94
N LEU A 64 6.59 -12.00 12.49
CA LEU A 64 5.79 -12.91 11.66
C LEU A 64 6.47 -13.19 10.30
N SER A 65 7.12 -12.18 9.72
CA SER A 65 7.90 -12.31 8.48
C SER A 65 9.17 -13.16 8.65
N TYR A 66 9.85 -13.07 9.79
CA TYR A 66 11.07 -13.83 10.09
C TYR A 66 10.82 -15.24 10.67
N GLY A 67 9.60 -15.52 11.15
CA GLY A 67 9.24 -16.75 11.87
C GLY A 67 8.62 -17.89 11.06
N GLN A 68 8.38 -17.71 9.75
CA GLN A 68 7.77 -18.75 8.91
C GLN A 68 8.80 -19.43 8.01
N THR A 69 9.42 -20.49 8.54
CA THR A 69 10.14 -21.51 7.77
C THR A 69 9.19 -22.40 6.95
N ASN A 70 7.88 -22.28 7.14
CA ASN A 70 6.86 -22.90 6.30
C ASN A 70 6.28 -21.82 5.38
N ALA A 71 6.56 -21.90 4.08
CA ALA A 71 6.01 -20.98 3.10
C ALA A 71 4.48 -21.00 3.16
N THR A 72 3.87 -19.90 3.61
CA THR A 72 2.42 -19.72 3.54
C THR A 72 2.03 -19.23 2.15
N ILE A 73 0.78 -19.45 1.75
CA ILE A 73 0.26 -18.91 0.49
C ILE A 73 0.45 -17.38 0.39
N TRP A 74 0.44 -16.69 1.54
CA TRP A 74 0.71 -15.26 1.66
C TRP A 74 2.17 -14.91 1.36
N SER A 75 3.13 -15.64 1.95
CA SER A 75 4.54 -15.39 1.67
C SER A 75 4.88 -15.71 0.22
N ILE A 76 4.30 -16.78 -0.35
CA ILE A 76 4.48 -17.12 -1.77
C ILE A 76 3.92 -16.03 -2.68
N ALA A 77 2.70 -15.55 -2.41
CA ALA A 77 2.11 -14.46 -3.18
C ALA A 77 2.91 -13.16 -3.06
N ALA A 78 3.33 -12.78 -1.86
CA ALA A 78 4.15 -11.59 -1.62
C ALA A 78 5.49 -11.68 -2.38
N GLU A 79 6.14 -12.84 -2.34
CA GLU A 79 7.39 -13.09 -3.07
C GLU A 79 7.19 -13.06 -4.59
N TYR A 80 6.08 -13.60 -5.11
CA TYR A 80 5.74 -13.47 -6.52
C TYR A 80 5.65 -12.00 -6.94
N PHE A 81 4.89 -11.17 -6.22
CA PHE A 81 4.81 -9.74 -6.56
C PHE A 81 6.16 -9.06 -6.40
N ARG A 82 6.95 -9.36 -5.37
CA ARG A 82 8.29 -8.78 -5.20
C ARG A 82 9.21 -9.09 -6.38
N LEU A 83 9.20 -10.32 -6.87
CA LEU A 83 10.05 -10.78 -7.97
C LEU A 83 9.57 -10.28 -9.32
N PHE A 84 8.27 -10.27 -9.58
CA PHE A 84 7.68 -10.01 -10.90
C PHE A 84 7.02 -8.64 -11.06
N ARG A 85 7.07 -7.76 -10.04
CA ARG A 85 6.51 -6.40 -10.05
C ARG A 85 6.80 -5.61 -11.32
N HIS A 86 8.04 -5.74 -11.82
CA HIS A 86 8.54 -5.03 -12.98
C HIS A 86 8.77 -5.94 -14.19
N GLY A 87 8.05 -7.05 -14.25
CA GLY A 87 8.22 -8.07 -15.27
C GLY A 87 9.56 -8.81 -15.14
N VAL A 88 9.94 -9.47 -16.23
CA VAL A 88 11.16 -10.27 -16.35
C VAL A 88 12.19 -9.48 -17.13
N LYS A 89 13.25 -9.04 -16.44
CA LYS A 89 14.36 -8.31 -17.07
C LYS A 89 15.30 -9.28 -17.76
N HIS A 90 15.01 -9.59 -19.02
CA HIS A 90 15.90 -10.34 -19.88
C HIS A 90 16.97 -9.39 -20.46
N SER A 91 18.18 -9.39 -19.89
CA SER A 91 19.33 -8.78 -20.56
C SER A 91 19.63 -9.62 -21.81
N VAL A 92 19.15 -9.16 -22.97
CA VAL A 92 19.55 -9.73 -24.25
C VAL A 92 20.98 -9.24 -24.47
N VAL A 93 21.97 -10.10 -24.23
CA VAL A 93 23.30 -9.86 -24.81
C VAL A 93 23.11 -9.99 -26.31
N SER A 94 23.07 -8.86 -27.01
CA SER A 94 23.11 -8.82 -28.47
C SER A 94 24.48 -9.35 -28.92
N THR A 95 24.60 -10.67 -29.09
CA THR A 95 25.68 -11.23 -29.90
C THR A 95 25.38 -10.93 -31.35
N THR A 96 25.97 -9.85 -31.85
CA THR A 96 26.17 -9.63 -33.28
C THR A 96 26.93 -10.81 -33.86
N GLY A 97 26.28 -11.61 -34.71
CA GLY A 97 26.97 -12.55 -35.59
C GLY A 97 26.34 -13.93 -35.66
N LYS A 98 25.63 -14.14 -36.77
CA LYS A 98 25.33 -15.41 -37.47
C LYS A 98 24.61 -16.51 -36.69
N GLU A 99 23.38 -16.76 -37.17
CA GLU A 99 22.67 -18.04 -37.24
C GLU A 99 23.10 -19.11 -36.23
N SER A 100 22.31 -19.27 -35.17
CA SER A 100 22.25 -20.53 -34.45
C SER A 100 20.91 -20.66 -33.72
N LEU A 101 20.35 -21.88 -33.77
CA LEU A 101 19.07 -22.31 -33.21
C LEU A 101 18.70 -21.65 -31.88
N LEU A 102 17.39 -21.49 -31.64
CA LEU A 102 16.69 -21.14 -30.40
C LEU A 102 17.26 -21.81 -29.14
N THR A 103 18.46 -21.42 -28.77
CA THR A 103 19.10 -21.71 -27.49
C THR A 103 18.95 -20.43 -26.73
N TYR A 104 17.84 -20.30 -26.02
CA TYR A 104 17.59 -19.23 -25.08
C TYR A 104 18.69 -19.31 -24.00
N LYS A 105 19.85 -18.70 -24.27
CA LYS A 105 20.92 -18.57 -23.30
C LYS A 105 20.36 -17.71 -22.17
N THR A 106 20.13 -18.36 -21.05
CA THR A 106 19.63 -17.80 -19.81
C THR A 106 20.34 -16.46 -19.54
N PRO A 107 19.61 -15.34 -19.40
CA PRO A 107 20.21 -14.08 -18.98
C PRO A 107 20.97 -14.30 -17.67
N LYS A 108 22.25 -13.91 -17.64
CA LYS A 108 23.08 -13.95 -16.43
C LYS A 108 22.76 -12.80 -15.47
N SER A 109 21.52 -12.32 -15.43
CA SER A 109 21.10 -11.40 -14.36
C SER A 109 20.71 -12.22 -13.14
N SER A 110 21.22 -11.85 -11.98
CA SER A 110 20.86 -12.48 -10.70
C SER A 110 19.34 -12.46 -10.47
N GLN A 111 18.64 -11.45 -11.01
CA GLN A 111 17.19 -11.33 -10.93
C GLN A 111 16.45 -12.37 -11.78
N PHE A 112 16.86 -12.63 -13.03
CA PHE A 112 16.21 -13.63 -13.87
C PHE A 112 16.35 -15.03 -13.26
N GLN A 113 17.54 -15.36 -12.75
CA GLN A 113 17.79 -16.63 -12.07
C GLN A 113 16.91 -16.78 -10.82
N ALA A 114 16.76 -15.71 -10.02
CA ALA A 114 15.88 -15.73 -8.85
C ALA A 114 14.40 -15.91 -9.24
N GLN A 115 13.93 -15.23 -10.30
CA GLN A 115 12.58 -15.38 -10.83
C GLN A 115 12.31 -16.79 -11.32
N TRP A 116 13.24 -17.37 -12.08
CA TRP A 116 13.14 -18.73 -12.59
C TRP A 116 13.11 -19.75 -11.46
N HIS A 117 14.08 -19.67 -10.54
CA HIS A 117 14.18 -20.59 -9.40
C HIS A 117 12.95 -20.53 -8.49
N PHE A 118 12.39 -19.33 -8.29
CA PHE A 118 11.13 -19.18 -7.56
C PHE A 118 9.99 -19.95 -8.25
N MET A 119 9.86 -19.88 -9.57
CA MET A 119 8.80 -20.60 -10.29
C MET A 119 8.98 -22.11 -10.18
N GLU A 120 10.21 -22.62 -10.29
CA GLU A 120 10.49 -24.06 -10.12
C GLU A 120 10.22 -24.57 -8.71
N THR A 121 10.42 -23.72 -7.70
CA THR A 121 10.33 -24.14 -6.29
C THR A 121 8.93 -23.93 -5.71
N ALA A 122 8.28 -22.83 -6.06
CA ALA A 122 7.02 -22.41 -5.44
C ALA A 122 5.77 -22.80 -6.24
N MET A 123 5.89 -23.09 -7.54
CA MET A 123 4.75 -23.38 -8.41
C MET A 123 4.70 -24.85 -8.82
N ALA A 124 3.49 -25.36 -9.06
CA ALA A 124 3.31 -26.68 -9.64
C ALA A 124 3.77 -26.70 -11.11
N HIS A 125 4.19 -27.87 -11.60
CA HIS A 125 4.70 -28.04 -12.96
C HIS A 125 3.67 -27.69 -14.04
N ASP A 126 2.38 -27.82 -13.71
CA ASP A 126 1.22 -27.56 -14.55
C ASP A 126 0.56 -26.20 -14.26
N ILE A 127 1.28 -25.26 -13.64
CA ILE A 127 0.80 -23.89 -13.42
C ILE A 127 0.24 -23.28 -14.71
N CYS A 128 -0.91 -22.61 -14.61
CA CYS A 128 -1.60 -22.01 -15.73
C CYS A 128 -2.14 -20.61 -15.38
N ASN A 129 -2.12 -19.69 -16.35
CA ASN A 129 -2.71 -18.35 -16.23
C ASN A 129 -4.03 -18.20 -17.01
N GLY A 130 -4.63 -19.32 -17.42
CA GLY A 130 -5.82 -19.37 -18.27
C GLY A 130 -5.53 -19.35 -19.78
N VAL A 131 -4.29 -19.04 -20.19
CA VAL A 131 -3.88 -18.98 -21.62
C VAL A 131 -2.77 -19.97 -21.92
N VAL A 132 -1.73 -20.01 -21.07
CA VAL A 132 -0.58 -20.91 -21.21
C VAL A 132 -0.43 -21.76 -19.96
N SER A 133 0.12 -22.97 -20.13
CA SER A 133 0.34 -23.93 -19.06
C SER A 133 1.81 -24.36 -19.02
N GLY A 134 2.33 -24.55 -17.80
CA GLY A 134 3.71 -24.92 -17.53
C GLY A 134 4.63 -23.73 -17.28
N ILE A 135 5.65 -23.96 -16.45
CA ILE A 135 6.60 -22.93 -15.99
C ILE A 135 7.27 -22.23 -17.18
N GLN A 136 7.78 -22.99 -18.16
CA GLN A 136 8.44 -22.45 -19.34
C GLN A 136 7.51 -21.51 -20.13
N ALA A 137 6.30 -21.97 -20.48
CA ALA A 137 5.37 -21.18 -21.27
C ALA A 137 4.90 -19.91 -20.53
N LEU A 138 4.73 -20.00 -19.20
CA LEU A 138 4.41 -18.85 -18.37
C LEU A 138 5.55 -17.83 -18.31
N MET A 139 6.80 -18.30 -18.16
CA MET A 139 7.98 -17.43 -18.19
C MET A 139 8.16 -16.77 -19.55
N ASP A 140 7.97 -17.49 -20.65
CA ASP A 140 8.02 -16.93 -22.00
C ASP A 140 6.95 -15.86 -22.22
N ASN A 141 5.74 -16.08 -21.72
CA ASN A 141 4.67 -15.08 -21.74
C ASN A 141 5.04 -13.82 -20.91
N LEU A 142 5.61 -13.98 -19.72
CA LEU A 142 6.07 -12.85 -18.89
C LEU A 142 7.21 -12.08 -19.56
N ILE A 143 8.15 -12.78 -20.21
CA ILE A 143 9.23 -12.16 -21.01
C ILE A 143 8.63 -11.37 -22.18
N PHE A 144 7.63 -11.93 -22.86
CA PHE A 144 6.95 -11.24 -23.96
C PHE A 144 6.23 -9.96 -23.48
N LEU A 145 5.48 -10.04 -22.37
CA LEU A 145 4.83 -8.87 -21.78
C LEU A 145 5.85 -7.80 -21.37
N SER A 146 6.99 -8.20 -20.81
CA SER A 146 8.08 -7.28 -20.44
C SER A 146 8.72 -6.59 -21.65
N LYS A 147 8.64 -7.20 -22.85
CA LYS A 147 9.06 -6.55 -24.11
C LYS A 147 7.99 -5.59 -24.64
N CYS A 148 6.72 -5.91 -24.46
CA CYS A 148 5.61 -5.07 -24.90
C CYS A 148 5.48 -3.82 -24.02
N TYR A 149 5.72 -3.95 -22.72
CA TYR A 149 5.55 -2.91 -21.71
C TYR A 149 6.88 -2.69 -20.99
N GLU A 150 7.64 -1.70 -21.46
CA GLU A 150 8.97 -1.37 -20.93
C GLU A 150 8.92 -0.90 -19.47
N GLU A 151 7.89 -0.12 -19.14
CA GLU A 151 7.54 0.25 -17.77
C GLU A 151 6.24 -0.44 -17.36
N PHE A 152 6.38 -1.43 -16.49
CA PHE A 152 5.32 -2.22 -15.90
C PHE A 152 5.49 -2.21 -14.38
N ASP A 153 4.42 -1.87 -13.65
CA ASP A 153 4.41 -1.91 -12.18
C ASP A 153 3.13 -2.61 -11.68
N LEU A 154 3.28 -3.88 -11.32
CA LEU A 154 2.23 -4.71 -10.77
C LEU A 154 2.32 -4.78 -9.24
N ARG A 155 1.34 -4.19 -8.56
CA ARG A 155 1.28 -4.14 -7.09
C ARG A 155 0.07 -4.87 -6.54
N PRO A 156 0.22 -5.68 -5.48
CA PRO A 156 -0.92 -6.17 -4.72
C PRO A 156 -1.52 -5.01 -3.90
N LEU A 157 -2.82 -4.78 -4.03
CA LEU A 157 -3.56 -3.81 -3.20
C LEU A 157 -4.22 -4.47 -2.00
N ARG A 158 -4.77 -5.66 -2.20
CA ARG A 158 -5.43 -6.45 -1.16
C ARG A 158 -5.25 -7.92 -1.45
N MET A 159 -5.01 -8.69 -0.40
CA MET A 159 -4.97 -10.14 -0.44
C MET A 159 -6.03 -10.63 0.54
N ASP A 160 -6.94 -11.48 0.07
CA ASP A 160 -8.08 -11.99 0.82
C ASP A 160 -8.02 -13.53 0.82
N ASN A 161 -8.11 -14.16 1.99
CA ASN A 161 -8.24 -15.62 2.07
C ASN A 161 -9.64 -16.03 1.59
N VAL A 162 -9.69 -16.93 0.62
CA VAL A 162 -10.94 -17.56 0.18
C VAL A 162 -11.10 -18.92 0.86
N SER A 163 -10.00 -19.69 0.93
CA SER A 163 -9.91 -20.96 1.66
C SER A 163 -8.46 -21.23 2.07
N GLU A 164 -8.18 -22.39 2.69
CA GLU A 164 -6.84 -22.75 3.21
C GLU A 164 -5.72 -22.59 2.16
N ASN A 165 -6.00 -22.95 0.89
CA ASN A 165 -5.03 -22.95 -0.20
C ASN A 165 -5.45 -22.05 -1.37
N VAL A 166 -6.41 -21.14 -1.16
CA VAL A 166 -6.87 -20.22 -2.20
C VAL A 166 -6.81 -18.80 -1.67
N LEU A 167 -5.96 -18.00 -2.30
CA LEU A 167 -5.79 -16.58 -2.03
C LEU A 167 -6.34 -15.79 -3.21
N ASN A 168 -7.24 -14.85 -2.93
CA ASN A 168 -7.67 -13.87 -3.90
C ASN A 168 -6.79 -12.62 -3.76
N VAL A 169 -6.18 -12.17 -4.84
CA VAL A 169 -5.34 -10.97 -4.83
C VAL A 169 -5.91 -9.92 -5.77
N THR A 170 -6.31 -8.79 -5.19
CA THR A 170 -6.65 -7.58 -5.94
C THR A 170 -5.37 -6.82 -6.27
N THR A 171 -5.10 -6.60 -7.55
CA THR A 171 -3.88 -5.94 -8.02
C THR A 171 -4.17 -4.61 -8.71
N ARG A 172 -3.20 -3.69 -8.65
CA ARG A 172 -3.10 -2.54 -9.55
C ARG A 172 -1.91 -2.74 -10.48
N CYS A 173 -2.13 -2.55 -11.76
CA CYS A 173 -1.08 -2.56 -12.77
C CYS A 173 -1.03 -1.19 -13.43
N GLU A 174 0.14 -0.54 -13.36
CA GLU A 174 0.44 0.67 -14.11
C GLU A 174 1.34 0.29 -15.29
N ILE A 175 0.94 0.70 -16.49
CA ILE A 175 1.66 0.44 -17.74
C ILE A 175 1.79 1.72 -18.54
N ILE A 176 2.93 1.88 -19.21
CA ILE A 176 3.15 2.96 -20.18
C ILE A 176 3.08 2.37 -21.59
N ILE A 177 2.22 2.95 -22.42
CA ILE A 177 2.12 2.59 -23.83
C ILE A 177 3.26 3.27 -24.58
N THR A 178 4.10 2.48 -25.24
CA THR A 178 5.23 2.96 -26.04
C THR A 178 5.15 2.42 -27.47
N GLU A 179 6.10 2.82 -28.32
CA GLU A 179 6.24 2.23 -29.66
C GLU A 179 6.41 0.71 -29.59
N ASN A 180 7.15 0.19 -28.59
CA ASN A 180 7.32 -1.24 -28.37
C ASN A 180 5.97 -1.94 -28.09
N THR A 181 5.07 -1.29 -27.36
CA THR A 181 3.72 -1.82 -27.12
C THR A 181 2.96 -2.00 -28.43
N LEU A 182 3.00 -1.00 -29.32
CA LEU A 182 2.35 -1.07 -30.62
C LEU A 182 3.02 -2.11 -31.53
N ARG A 183 4.35 -2.07 -31.62
CA ARG A 183 5.14 -2.94 -32.48
C ARG A 183 5.01 -4.42 -32.12
N TYR A 184 5.03 -4.76 -30.83
CA TYR A 184 5.04 -6.15 -30.35
C TYR A 184 3.68 -6.64 -29.88
N GLY A 185 2.92 -5.80 -29.17
CA GLY A 185 1.61 -6.18 -28.62
C GLY A 185 0.45 -6.01 -29.61
N PHE A 186 0.55 -5.03 -30.52
CA PHE A 186 -0.52 -4.72 -31.49
C PHE A 186 0.02 -4.51 -32.91
N PRO A 187 0.77 -5.48 -33.47
CA PRO A 187 1.51 -5.31 -34.72
C PRO A 187 0.61 -4.90 -35.91
N ASP A 188 -0.65 -5.30 -35.90
CA ASP A 188 -1.59 -5.01 -36.99
C ASP A 188 -2.09 -3.55 -36.98
N LEU A 189 -2.00 -2.84 -35.85
CA LEU A 189 -2.25 -1.40 -35.78
C LEU A 189 -1.17 -0.60 -36.50
N VAL A 190 0.08 -1.09 -36.50
CA VAL A 190 1.22 -0.42 -37.15
C VAL A 190 1.25 -0.70 -38.66
N LYS A 191 0.80 -1.88 -39.09
CA LYS A 191 0.82 -2.29 -40.50
C LYS A 191 -0.30 -1.67 -41.35
N ASN A 192 -1.42 -1.32 -40.72
CA ASN A 192 -2.62 -0.81 -41.39
C ASN A 192 -2.93 0.66 -41.04
N GLY A 193 -1.99 1.37 -40.43
CA GLY A 193 -2.10 2.79 -40.05
C GLY A 193 -1.57 3.75 -41.11
#